data_AF-A0A543DBC2-F1
#
_entry.id   AF-A0A543DBC2-F1
#
_cell.length_a   1.000
_cell.length_b   1.000
_cell.length_c   1.000
_cell.angle_alpha   90.00
_cell.angle_beta   90.00
_cell.angle_gamma   90.00
#
_symmetry.space_group_name_H-M   'P 1'
#
loop_
_entity.id
_entity.type
_entity.pdbx_description
1 polymer ?
#
loop_
_entity_poly.entity_id
_entity_poly.type
_entity_poly.pdbx_seq_one_letter_code
_entity_poly.pdbx_strand_id
1 'polypeptide(L)'
;MPLMDANGPEAPATDTCDMAMSAPSHIPLDDALHVLQADPGHSLADPGLARLPPAGLDRLFLAARRQAERNHDGILLLLDLLQVAQRADSASHRQLMPSVVRQLRHHVEDQQRWHALAENAAYYRDNRLAAEKIAAKLRTD
;
A
#
# COMPACT_ATOMS: atom_id res chain seq x y z
N MET A 1 -71.16 24.28 -5.06
CA MET A 1 -70.07 24.66 -4.14
C MET A 1 -68.80 23.95 -4.61
N PRO A 2 -67.69 24.68 -4.81
CA PRO A 2 -66.46 24.16 -5.43
C PRO A 2 -65.41 23.74 -4.39
N LEU A 3 -64.59 22.72 -4.69
CA LEU A 3 -63.28 22.52 -4.05
C LEU A 3 -62.39 21.60 -4.91
N MET A 4 -61.18 22.13 -5.16
CA MET A 4 -59.87 21.45 -5.25
C MET A 4 -59.37 20.94 -6.59
N ASP A 5 -58.49 21.79 -7.16
CA ASP A 5 -57.20 21.40 -7.73
C ASP A 5 -56.52 20.27 -6.94
N ALA A 6 -55.97 19.29 -7.65
CA ALA A 6 -54.87 18.50 -7.15
C ALA A 6 -54.00 18.05 -8.34
N ASN A 7 -52.87 18.72 -8.46
CA ASN A 7 -51.72 18.34 -9.27
C ASN A 7 -51.46 16.83 -9.17
N GLY A 8 -51.24 16.20 -10.33
CA GLY A 8 -50.76 14.83 -10.41
C GLY A 8 -49.39 14.70 -9.73
N PRO A 9 -49.06 13.52 -9.18
CA PRO A 9 -47.81 13.32 -8.47
C PRO A 9 -46.66 13.33 -9.47
N GLU A 10 -45.90 14.42 -9.41
CA GLU A 10 -44.56 14.57 -9.99
C GLU A 10 -43.67 13.47 -9.42
N ALA A 11 -43.12 12.65 -10.30
CA ALA A 11 -42.17 11.61 -9.94
C ALA A 11 -40.95 12.27 -9.27
N PRO A 12 -40.43 11.73 -8.15
CA PRO A 12 -39.19 12.23 -7.61
C PRO A 12 -38.09 11.96 -8.64
N ALA A 13 -37.58 13.03 -9.23
CA ALA A 13 -36.28 13.06 -9.88
C ALA A 13 -35.28 12.51 -8.86
N THR A 14 -34.88 11.26 -9.03
CA THR A 14 -33.72 10.72 -8.32
C THR A 14 -32.54 11.49 -8.85
N ASP A 15 -32.17 12.51 -8.07
CA ASP A 15 -30.90 13.18 -8.11
C ASP A 15 -29.84 12.14 -8.42
N THR A 16 -29.24 12.32 -9.59
CA THR A 16 -28.09 11.57 -10.02
C THR A 16 -27.00 11.96 -9.02
N CYS A 17 -26.86 11.15 -7.98
CA CYS A 17 -25.70 11.19 -7.09
C CYS A 17 -24.50 11.06 -8.01
N ASP A 18 -23.90 12.21 -8.29
CA ASP A 18 -22.60 12.41 -8.86
C ASP A 18 -21.62 11.75 -7.88
N MET A 19 -21.54 10.42 -7.95
CA MET A 19 -20.45 9.63 -7.45
C MET A 19 -19.26 10.05 -8.30
N ALA A 20 -18.72 11.22 -7.95
CA ALA A 20 -17.36 11.59 -8.25
C ALA A 20 -16.54 10.36 -7.87
N MET A 21 -16.23 9.56 -8.88
CA MET A 21 -15.31 8.46 -8.78
C MET A 21 -14.03 9.10 -8.32
N SER A 22 -13.80 9.06 -7.01
CA SER A 22 -12.52 9.35 -6.39
C SER A 22 -11.49 8.66 -7.28
N ALA A 23 -10.66 9.48 -7.92
CA ALA A 23 -9.57 9.01 -8.75
C ALA A 23 -8.89 7.85 -8.02
N PRO A 24 -8.55 6.74 -8.72
CA PRO A 24 -7.97 5.58 -8.07
C PRO A 24 -6.82 6.09 -7.21
N SER A 25 -6.95 5.91 -5.90
CA SER A 25 -5.93 6.27 -4.94
C SER A 25 -4.75 5.39 -5.28
N HIS A 26 -3.86 5.91 -6.13
CA HIS A 26 -2.63 5.26 -6.57
C HIS A 26 -2.06 4.54 -5.36
N ILE A 27 -2.07 3.20 -5.43
CA ILE A 27 -1.72 2.38 -4.27
C ILE A 27 -0.20 2.54 -4.13
N PRO A 28 0.34 2.95 -2.98
CA PRO A 28 1.78 3.00 -2.71
C PRO A 28 2.59 1.81 -3.22
N LEU A 29 2.00 0.61 -3.21
CA LEU A 29 2.59 -0.56 -3.86
C LEU A 29 2.73 -0.38 -5.38
N ASP A 30 1.68 0.02 -6.07
CA ASP A 30 1.68 0.28 -7.52
C ASP A 30 2.65 1.41 -7.87
N ASP A 31 2.74 2.46 -7.06
CA ASP A 31 3.73 3.53 -7.25
C ASP A 31 5.16 3.03 -7.08
N ALA A 32 5.44 2.22 -6.05
CA ALA A 32 6.74 1.62 -5.83
C ALA A 32 7.12 0.64 -6.96
N LEU A 33 6.16 -0.18 -7.40
CA LEU A 33 6.34 -1.12 -8.50
C LEU A 33 6.56 -0.38 -9.82
N HIS A 34 5.82 0.70 -10.08
CA HIS A 34 6.01 1.52 -11.29
C HIS A 34 7.41 2.13 -11.34
N VAL A 35 7.94 2.59 -10.21
CA VAL A 35 9.31 3.11 -10.12
C VAL A 35 10.35 2.01 -10.33
N LEU A 36 10.14 0.81 -9.77
CA LEU A 36 11.07 -0.32 -9.87
C LEU A 36 11.02 -1.02 -11.24
N GLN A 37 9.86 -1.08 -11.90
CA GLN A 37 9.65 -1.75 -13.19
C GLN A 37 10.05 -0.90 -14.39
N ALA A 38 10.32 0.40 -14.20
CA ALA A 38 10.76 1.30 -15.26
C ALA A 38 12.14 0.92 -15.87
N ASP A 39 12.89 0.00 -15.23
CA ASP A 39 14.17 -0.51 -15.74
C ASP A 39 14.19 -2.06 -15.68
N PRO A 40 13.70 -2.77 -16.73
CA PRO A 40 13.39 -4.21 -16.70
C PRO A 40 14.62 -5.14 -16.71
N GLY A 41 15.83 -4.65 -16.43
CA GLY A 41 17.08 -5.38 -16.64
C GLY A 41 17.66 -6.14 -15.45
N HIS A 42 17.24 -5.88 -14.20
CA HIS A 42 18.01 -6.36 -13.04
C HIS A 42 17.16 -6.89 -11.89
N SER A 43 17.38 -8.16 -11.54
CA SER A 43 16.74 -8.90 -10.43
C SER A 43 17.35 -8.62 -9.05
N LEU A 44 18.30 -7.69 -8.96
CA LEU A 44 18.97 -7.32 -7.71
C LEU A 44 18.50 -5.92 -7.27
N ALA A 45 17.97 -5.82 -6.04
CA ALA A 45 17.38 -4.59 -5.51
C ALA A 45 18.37 -3.42 -5.47
N ASP A 46 19.61 -3.65 -5.01
CA ASP A 46 20.61 -2.58 -4.85
C ASP A 46 21.06 -1.95 -6.19
N PRO A 47 21.36 -2.75 -7.24
CA PRO A 47 21.54 -2.28 -8.62
C PRO A 47 20.40 -1.42 -9.17
N GLY A 48 19.15 -1.86 -8.99
CA GLY A 48 17.99 -1.13 -9.49
C GLY A 48 17.83 0.21 -8.79
N LEU A 49 18.00 0.25 -7.47
CA LEU A 49 17.94 1.47 -6.67
C LEU A 49 19.05 2.46 -7.03
N ALA A 50 20.28 1.99 -7.20
CA ALA A 50 21.44 2.84 -7.50
C ALA A 50 21.34 3.59 -8.85
N ARG A 51 20.49 3.12 -9.77
CA ARG A 51 20.26 3.76 -11.08
C ARG A 51 19.11 4.77 -11.07
N LEU A 52 18.27 4.76 -10.04
CA LEU A 52 17.14 5.67 -9.96
C LEU A 52 17.63 7.12 -9.78
N PRO A 53 17.00 8.09 -10.46
CA PRO A 53 17.27 9.49 -10.18
C PRO A 53 16.85 9.84 -8.74
N PRO A 54 17.37 10.92 -8.14
CA PRO A 54 17.00 11.33 -6.77
C PRO A 54 15.49 11.45 -6.56
N ALA A 55 14.76 12.02 -7.53
CA ALA A 55 13.30 12.10 -7.49
C ALA A 55 12.58 10.74 -7.58
N GLY A 56 13.23 9.73 -8.17
CA GLY A 56 12.76 8.34 -8.14
C GLY A 56 12.97 7.70 -6.76
N LEU A 57 14.14 7.91 -6.16
CA LEU A 57 14.46 7.44 -4.81
C LEU A 57 13.56 8.07 -3.74
N ASP A 58 13.26 9.37 -3.83
CA ASP A 58 12.34 10.03 -2.90
C ASP A 58 10.91 9.48 -3.00
N ARG A 59 10.43 9.26 -4.23
CA ARG A 59 9.11 8.64 -4.45
C ARG A 59 9.06 7.22 -3.90
N LEU A 60 10.10 6.43 -4.14
CA LEU A 60 10.19 5.07 -3.64
C LEU A 60 10.27 5.04 -2.10
N PHE A 61 11.06 5.91 -1.50
CA PHE A 61 11.13 6.06 -0.04
C PHE A 61 9.75 6.34 0.55
N LEU A 62 9.02 7.32 0.03
CA LEU A 62 7.69 7.67 0.53
C LEU A 62 6.69 6.55 0.33
N ALA A 63 6.69 5.91 -0.84
CA ALA A 63 5.79 4.81 -1.17
C ALA A 63 6.05 3.58 -0.29
N ALA A 64 7.32 3.17 -0.15
CA ALA A 64 7.72 2.06 0.69
C ALA A 64 7.39 2.31 2.17
N ARG A 65 7.64 3.53 2.67
CA ARG A 65 7.30 3.89 4.05
C ARG A 65 5.79 3.84 4.30
N ARG A 66 4.98 4.40 3.39
CA ARG A 66 3.51 4.31 3.50
C ARG A 66 3.01 2.88 3.47
N GLN A 67 3.64 2.01 2.68
CA GLN A 67 3.25 0.59 2.63
C GLN A 67 3.65 -0.15 3.92
N ALA A 68 4.80 0.17 4.52
CA ALA A 68 5.18 -0.34 5.83
C ALA A 68 4.19 0.09 6.93
N GLU A 69 3.79 1.37 6.94
CA GLU A 69 2.76 1.91 7.85
C GLU A 69 1.43 1.18 7.69
N ARG A 70 0.97 0.93 6.45
CA ARG A 70 -0.25 0.15 6.20
C ARG A 70 -0.19 -1.28 6.71
N ASN A 71 0.96 -1.94 6.57
CA ASN A 71 1.13 -3.29 7.10
C ASN A 71 1.08 -3.28 8.63
N HIS A 72 1.64 -2.25 9.26
CA HIS A 72 1.52 -2.03 10.70
C HIS A 72 0.06 -1.85 11.13
N ASP A 73 -0.70 -1.00 10.44
CA ASP A 73 -2.13 -0.81 10.71
C ASP A 73 -2.93 -2.12 10.55
N GLY A 74 -2.59 -2.92 9.53
CA GLY A 74 -3.16 -4.26 9.32
C GLY A 74 -2.85 -5.23 10.46
N ILE A 75 -1.63 -5.19 11.02
CA ILE A 75 -1.25 -5.99 12.19
C ILE A 75 -2.12 -5.59 13.39
N LEU A 76 -2.24 -4.29 13.68
CA LEU A 76 -3.05 -3.80 14.80
C LEU A 76 -4.52 -4.22 14.66
N LEU A 77 -5.10 -4.07 13.46
CA LEU A 77 -6.46 -4.49 13.18
C LEU A 77 -6.68 -5.99 13.42
N LEU A 78 -5.73 -6.84 12.98
CA LEU A 78 -5.82 -8.28 13.20
C LEU A 78 -5.73 -8.65 14.68
N LEU A 79 -4.92 -7.93 15.46
CA LEU A 79 -4.84 -8.11 16.91
C LEU A 79 -6.12 -7.69 17.63
N ASP A 80 -6.73 -6.57 17.21
CA ASP A 80 -8.02 -6.11 17.76
C ASP A 80 -9.14 -7.10 17.45
N LEU A 81 -9.22 -7.58 16.20
CA LEU A 81 -10.18 -8.60 15.79
C LEU A 81 -9.99 -9.91 16.57
N LEU A 82 -8.74 -10.29 16.81
CA LEU A 82 -8.41 -11.44 17.63
C LEU A 82 -8.90 -11.27 19.07
N GLN A 83 -8.71 -10.09 19.66
CA GLN A 83 -9.18 -9.79 21.01
C GLN A 83 -10.70 -9.83 21.14
N VAL A 84 -11.43 -9.34 20.13
CA VAL A 84 -12.89 -9.44 20.06
C VAL A 84 -13.33 -10.90 19.90
N ALA A 85 -12.68 -11.65 19.00
CA ALA A 85 -13.00 -13.05 18.74
C ALA A 85 -12.76 -13.97 19.94
N GLN A 86 -11.79 -13.66 20.81
CA GLN A 86 -11.56 -14.40 22.06
C GLN A 86 -12.74 -14.31 23.05
N ARG A 87 -13.54 -13.24 22.97
CA ARG A 87 -14.71 -13.06 23.83
C ARG A 87 -15.93 -13.83 23.33
N ALA A 88 -15.92 -14.24 22.06
CA ALA A 88 -16.93 -15.10 21.45
C ALA A 88 -16.49 -16.58 21.53
N ASP A 89 -17.45 -17.50 21.48
CA ASP A 89 -17.30 -18.94 21.75
C ASP A 89 -16.04 -19.63 21.15
N SER A 90 -15.52 -20.61 21.91
CA SER A 90 -14.13 -21.11 21.85
C SER A 90 -13.79 -22.10 20.73
N ALA A 91 -14.79 -22.65 20.04
CA ALA A 91 -14.58 -23.66 19.00
C ALA A 91 -14.08 -23.04 17.68
N SER A 92 -14.74 -21.96 17.22
CA SER A 92 -14.36 -21.23 16.01
C SER A 92 -13.03 -20.50 16.16
N HIS A 93 -12.74 -20.01 17.37
CA HIS A 93 -11.46 -19.37 17.69
C HIS A 93 -10.28 -20.30 17.43
N ARG A 94 -10.34 -21.56 17.90
CA ARG A 94 -9.28 -22.55 17.71
C ARG A 94 -9.00 -22.86 16.23
N GLN A 95 -10.03 -22.80 15.40
CA GLN A 95 -9.90 -23.03 13.95
C GLN A 95 -9.30 -21.82 13.20
N LEU A 96 -9.55 -20.59 13.68
CA LEU A 96 -9.08 -19.36 13.04
C LEU A 96 -7.64 -19.00 13.41
N MET A 97 -7.14 -19.44 14.57
CA MET A 97 -5.81 -19.05 15.07
C MET A 97 -4.65 -19.34 14.12
N PRO A 98 -4.55 -20.54 13.49
CA PRO A 98 -3.47 -20.80 12.56
C PRO A 98 -3.45 -19.83 11.37
N SER A 99 -4.62 -19.40 10.90
CA SER A 99 -4.76 -18.46 9.79
C SER A 99 -4.41 -17.04 10.22
N VAL A 100 -4.87 -16.60 11.39
CA VAL A 100 -4.54 -15.28 11.95
C VAL A 100 -3.04 -15.16 12.22
N VAL A 101 -2.41 -16.17 12.82
CA VAL A 101 -0.96 -16.18 13.07
C VAL A 101 -0.17 -16.15 11.77
N ARG A 102 -0.60 -16.88 10.74
CA ARG A 102 0.03 -16.85 9.41
C ARG A 102 -0.08 -15.46 8.77
N GLN A 103 -1.26 -14.84 8.85
CA GLN A 103 -1.50 -13.51 8.30
C GLN A 103 -0.69 -12.44 9.04
N LEU A 104 -0.64 -12.51 10.37
CA LEU A 104 0.19 -11.61 11.19
C LEU A 104 1.67 -11.74 10.82
N ARG A 105 2.18 -12.96 10.70
CA ARG A 105 3.57 -13.18 10.26
C ARG A 105 3.82 -12.58 8.88
N HIS A 106 2.90 -12.77 7.94
CA HIS A 106 3.02 -12.20 6.61
C HIS A 106 3.09 -10.66 6.63
N HIS A 107 2.21 -10.00 7.39
CA HIS A 107 2.26 -8.54 7.52
C HIS A 107 3.55 -8.04 8.20
N VAL A 108 4.06 -8.75 9.20
CA VAL A 108 5.33 -8.39 9.87
C VAL A 108 6.50 -8.53 8.90
N GLU A 109 6.60 -9.65 8.19
CA GLU A 109 7.63 -9.88 7.18
C GLU A 109 7.55 -8.81 6.07
N ASP A 110 6.35 -8.49 5.60
CA ASP A 110 6.18 -7.43 4.61
C ASP A 110 6.55 -6.05 5.16
N GLN A 111 6.12 -5.70 6.37
CA GLN A 111 6.50 -4.44 7.01
C GLN A 111 8.03 -4.29 7.07
N GLN A 112 8.75 -5.35 7.45
CA GLN A 112 10.21 -5.36 7.48
C GLN A 112 10.83 -5.16 6.09
N ARG A 113 10.29 -5.85 5.06
CA ARG A 113 10.74 -5.69 3.67
C ARG A 113 10.55 -4.26 3.18
N TRP A 114 9.39 -3.66 3.44
CA TRP A 114 9.11 -2.28 3.04
C TRP A 114 9.95 -1.25 3.80
N HIS A 115 10.24 -1.49 5.08
CA HIS A 115 11.18 -0.65 5.82
C HIS A 115 12.60 -0.73 5.25
N ALA A 116 13.12 -1.93 5.01
CA ALA A 116 14.45 -2.11 4.41
C ALA A 116 14.55 -1.43 3.04
N LEU A 117 13.50 -1.52 2.23
CA LEU A 117 13.44 -0.82 0.94
C LEU A 117 13.47 0.71 1.10
N ALA A 118 12.72 1.25 2.05
CA ALA A 118 12.75 2.69 2.34
C ALA A 118 14.14 3.14 2.84
N GLU A 119 14.75 2.39 3.74
CA GLU A 119 16.11 2.67 4.24
C GLU A 119 17.14 2.63 3.11
N ASN A 120 17.09 1.64 2.22
CA ASN A 120 17.98 1.56 1.07
C ASN A 120 17.77 2.75 0.11
N ALA A 121 16.52 3.15 -0.14
CA ALA A 121 16.23 4.32 -0.97
C ALA A 121 16.79 5.62 -0.36
N ALA A 122 16.63 5.81 0.96
CA ALA A 122 17.20 6.94 1.69
C ALA A 122 18.74 6.91 1.66
N TYR A 123 19.34 5.73 1.87
CA TYR A 123 20.78 5.55 1.82
C TYR A 123 21.37 5.99 0.48
N TYR A 124 20.80 5.55 -0.65
CA TYR A 124 21.32 5.93 -1.96
C TYR A 124 21.06 7.38 -2.34
N ARG A 125 19.95 7.97 -1.85
CA ARG A 125 19.70 9.41 -1.99
C ARG A 125 20.78 10.22 -1.28
N ASP A 126 21.12 9.82 -0.06
CA ASP A 126 22.05 10.57 0.80
C ASP A 126 23.53 10.25 0.45
N ASN A 127 23.79 9.10 -0.18
CA ASN A 127 25.14 8.62 -0.55
C ASN A 127 25.32 8.46 -2.06
N ARG A 128 25.21 9.58 -2.79
CA ARG A 128 25.26 9.58 -4.26
C ARG A 128 26.52 8.95 -4.86
N LEU A 129 27.69 9.15 -4.22
CA LEU A 129 28.95 8.51 -4.67
C LEU A 129 28.91 6.98 -4.56
N ALA A 130 28.19 6.42 -3.58
CA ALA A 130 28.00 4.99 -3.44
C ALA A 130 27.05 4.46 -4.53
N ALA A 131 25.95 5.17 -4.80
CA ALA A 131 25.03 4.86 -5.89
C ALA A 131 25.75 4.84 -7.25
N GLU A 132 26.55 5.87 -7.56
CA GLU A 132 27.31 5.96 -8.80
C GLU A 132 28.33 4.83 -8.96
N LYS A 133 29.02 4.44 -7.87
CA LYS A 133 29.96 3.30 -7.87
C LYS A 133 29.26 1.97 -8.15
N ILE A 134 28.12 1.72 -7.52
CA ILE A 134 27.35 0.49 -7.74
C ILE A 134 26.81 0.47 -9.17
N ALA A 135 26.20 1.57 -9.62
CA ALA A 135 25.71 1.71 -11.00
C ALA A 135 26.81 1.61 -12.07
N ALA A 136 28.05 1.97 -11.74
CA ALA A 136 29.20 1.82 -12.62
C ALA A 136 29.67 0.36 -12.73
N LYS A 137 29.75 -0.38 -11.61
CA LYS A 137 30.16 -1.79 -11.59
C LYS A 137 29.26 -2.67 -12.47
N LEU A 138 27.97 -2.37 -12.52
CA LEU A 138 26.98 -3.09 -13.33
C LEU A 138 27.06 -2.84 -14.84
N ARG A 139 27.83 -1.85 -15.30
CA ARG A 139 28.05 -1.60 -16.74
C ARG A 139 29.24 -2.39 -17.31
N THR A 140 30.02 -3.00 -16.42
CA THR A 140 31.26 -3.73 -16.76
C THR A 140 31.12 -5.24 -16.67
N ASP A 141 30.02 -5.74 -16.12
CA ASP A 141 29.62 -7.15 -16.11
C ASP A 141 28.65 -7.43 -17.28
#